data_AF-A0A6G3S0P8-F1
#
_entry.id   AF-A0A6G3S0P8-F1
#
_cell.length_a   1.000
_cell.length_b   1.000
_cell.length_c   1.000
_cell.angle_alpha   90.00
_cell.angle_beta   90.00
_cell.angle_gamma   90.00
#
_symmetry.space_group_name_H-M   'P 1'
#
loop_
_entity.id
_entity.type
_entity.pdbx_description
1 polymer ?
#
loop_
_entity_poly.entity_id
_entity_poly.type
_entity_poly.pdbx_seq_one_letter_code
_entity_poly.pdbx_strand_id
1 'polypeptide(L)'
;QAGRHLYVDLGPLRPALAARGVTDAQDLEDFLTARLAMPAPGGHRFGDDPAALRVRLSTGPLLGSTPAEREASLTSPEPLELPHVARLLTMVGSALDDLRDDPGPVTPVGPASAEGNGPAGEGWESER
;
A
#
# COMPACT_ATOMS: atom_id res chain seq x y z
N GLN A 1 -15.23 -14.48 11.81
CA GLN A 1 -16.33 -13.51 11.58
C GLN A 1 -15.85 -12.53 10.53
N ALA A 2 -16.48 -12.47 9.36
CA ALA A 2 -16.22 -11.42 8.38
C ALA A 2 -17.33 -10.37 8.51
N GLY A 3 -16.97 -9.15 8.89
CA GLY A 3 -17.90 -8.02 8.90
C GLY A 3 -18.06 -7.41 7.51
N ARG A 4 -18.85 -6.33 7.41
CA ARG A 4 -18.99 -5.52 6.18
C ARG A 4 -17.76 -4.64 5.86
N HIS A 5 -16.64 -4.90 6.54
CA HIS A 5 -15.41 -4.13 6.43
C HIS A 5 -14.19 -5.06 6.51
N LEU A 6 -13.17 -4.74 5.72
CA LEU A 6 -11.84 -5.33 5.75
C LEU A 6 -10.87 -4.30 6.36
N TYR A 7 -10.05 -4.73 7.30
CA TYR A 7 -8.93 -3.92 7.80
C TYR A 7 -7.66 -4.40 7.14
N VAL A 8 -7.09 -3.56 6.26
CA VAL A 8 -6.02 -3.93 5.34
C VAL A 8 -4.72 -3.30 5.81
N ASP A 9 -3.66 -4.10 5.93
CA ASP A 9 -2.30 -3.63 6.19
C ASP A 9 -1.52 -3.56 4.88
N LEU A 10 -1.13 -2.34 4.49
CA LEU A 10 -0.34 -2.04 3.30
C LEU A 10 1.10 -1.65 3.65
N GLY A 11 1.54 -1.90 4.88
CA GLY A 11 2.93 -1.77 5.31
C GLY A 11 3.95 -2.44 4.36
N PRO A 12 3.68 -3.65 3.82
CA PRO A 12 4.56 -4.28 2.83
C PRO A 12 4.77 -3.46 1.53
N LEU A 13 3.85 -2.55 1.20
CA LEU A 13 3.93 -1.68 0.03
C LEU A 13 4.51 -0.29 0.34
N ARG A 14 5.05 -0.08 1.56
CA ARG A 14 5.59 1.22 2.01
C ARG A 14 6.56 1.86 1.01
N PRO A 15 7.54 1.15 0.40
CA PRO A 15 8.45 1.79 -0.55
C PRO A 15 7.74 2.40 -1.77
N ALA A 16 6.79 1.66 -2.37
CA ALA A 16 6.02 2.11 -3.53
C ALA A 16 5.04 3.25 -3.18
N LEU A 17 4.43 3.19 -2.00
CA LEU A 17 3.58 4.25 -1.47
C LEU A 17 4.38 5.54 -1.20
N ALA A 18 5.56 5.41 -0.58
CA ALA A 18 6.44 6.56 -0.33
C ALA A 18 6.91 7.23 -1.63
N ALA A 19 7.17 6.47 -2.70
CA ALA A 19 7.49 7.02 -4.02
C ALA A 19 6.36 7.87 -4.62
N ARG A 20 5.11 7.66 -4.16
CA ARG A 20 3.91 8.43 -4.52
C ARG A 20 3.57 9.52 -3.50
N GLY A 21 4.46 9.78 -2.54
CA GLY A 21 4.24 10.77 -1.48
C GLY A 21 3.36 10.29 -0.33
N VAL A 22 3.03 8.99 -0.27
CA VAL A 22 2.20 8.41 0.80
C VAL A 22 3.09 7.87 1.90
N THR A 23 3.11 8.55 3.04
CA THR A 23 4.05 8.22 4.14
C THR A 23 3.36 7.79 5.42
N ASP A 24 2.11 8.19 5.62
CA ASP A 24 1.32 7.91 6.81
C ASP A 24 -0.13 7.49 6.49
N ALA A 25 -0.91 7.25 7.55
CA ALA A 25 -2.30 6.79 7.44
C ALA A 25 -3.27 7.85 6.88
N GLN A 26 -2.95 9.15 6.97
CA GLN A 26 -3.76 10.22 6.43
C GLN A 26 -3.51 10.34 4.92
N ASP A 27 -2.24 10.38 4.51
CA ASP A 27 -1.85 10.36 3.09
C ASP A 27 -2.45 9.14 2.39
N LEU A 28 -2.45 7.99 3.06
CA LEU A 28 -2.98 6.74 2.52
C LEU A 28 -4.50 6.79 2.34
N GLU A 29 -5.22 7.39 3.28
CA GLU A 29 -6.66 7.62 3.17
C GLU A 29 -6.99 8.48 1.95
N ASP A 30 -6.29 9.61 1.80
CA ASP A 30 -6.51 10.55 0.70
C ASP A 30 -6.15 9.89 -0.65
N PHE A 31 -5.01 9.22 -0.72
CA PHE A 31 -4.55 8.52 -1.92
C PHE A 31 -5.53 7.43 -2.37
N LEU A 32 -5.95 6.55 -1.45
CA LEU A 32 -6.85 5.45 -1.80
C LEU A 32 -8.28 5.93 -2.01
N THR A 33 -8.76 6.95 -1.30
CA THR A 33 -10.10 7.51 -1.56
C THR A 33 -10.17 8.22 -2.91
N ALA A 34 -9.08 8.83 -3.37
CA ALA A 34 -9.01 9.41 -4.72
C ALA A 34 -8.92 8.34 -5.81
N ARG A 35 -8.21 7.23 -5.53
CA ARG A 35 -7.95 6.17 -6.52
C ARG A 35 -9.06 5.13 -6.60
N LEU A 36 -9.67 4.80 -5.48
CA LEU A 36 -10.82 3.92 -5.38
C LEU A 36 -12.08 4.76 -5.50
N ALA A 37 -13.10 4.27 -6.22
CA ALA A 37 -14.41 4.94 -6.26
C ALA A 37 -15.21 4.80 -4.94
N MET A 38 -14.54 4.58 -3.81
CA MET A 38 -15.12 4.36 -2.50
C MET A 38 -14.20 4.88 -1.39
N PRO A 39 -14.76 5.34 -0.25
CA PRO A 39 -13.95 5.80 0.87
C PRO A 39 -13.01 4.71 1.39
N ALA A 40 -11.77 5.10 1.69
CA ALA A 40 -10.76 4.25 2.32
C ALA A 40 -10.24 4.86 3.64
N PRO A 41 -11.08 4.96 4.70
CA PRO A 41 -10.68 5.51 5.99
C PRO A 41 -9.39 4.90 6.54
N GLY A 42 -8.42 5.74 6.89
CA GLY A 42 -7.16 5.37 7.49
C GLY A 42 -7.33 4.85 8.93
N GLY A 43 -6.41 3.98 9.35
CA GLY A 43 -6.38 3.38 10.68
C GLY A 43 -6.37 4.42 11.81
N HIS A 44 -5.72 5.57 11.57
CA HIS A 44 -5.64 6.69 12.50
C HIS A 44 -7.02 7.18 12.99
N ARG A 45 -8.06 7.10 12.15
CA ARG A 45 -9.44 7.48 12.53
C ARG A 45 -10.06 6.57 13.58
N PHE A 46 -9.48 5.39 13.79
CA PHE A 46 -9.92 4.36 14.72
C PHE A 46 -8.96 4.20 15.90
N GLY A 47 -8.00 5.11 16.06
CA GLY A 47 -7.02 5.07 17.14
C GLY A 47 -5.83 4.14 16.87
N ASP A 48 -5.59 3.73 15.62
CA ASP A 48 -4.34 3.05 15.24
C ASP A 48 -3.18 4.06 15.15
N ASP A 49 -1.96 3.54 15.10
CA ASP A 49 -0.73 4.32 14.90
C ASP A 49 -0.84 5.16 13.62
N PRO A 50 -0.69 6.50 13.68
CA PRO A 50 -0.70 7.36 12.50
C PRO A 50 0.33 6.96 11.44
N ALA A 51 1.46 6.36 11.83
CA ALA A 51 2.48 5.89 10.90
C ALA A 51 2.12 4.55 10.25
N ALA A 52 1.14 3.79 10.76
CA ALA A 52 0.75 2.52 10.22
C ALA A 52 -0.08 2.70 8.93
N LEU A 53 0.40 2.13 7.83
CA LEU A 53 -0.25 2.18 6.51
C LEU A 53 -1.42 1.21 6.44
N ARG A 54 -2.45 1.45 7.26
CA ARG A 54 -3.64 0.60 7.34
C ARG A 54 -4.90 1.36 7.01
N VAL A 55 -5.84 0.70 6.34
CA VAL A 55 -7.14 1.27 5.97
C VAL A 55 -8.28 0.30 6.25
N ARG A 56 -9.48 0.86 6.43
CA ARG A 56 -10.72 0.09 6.57
C ARG A 56 -11.59 0.22 5.31
N LEU A 57 -11.64 -0.83 4.49
CA LEU A 57 -12.44 -0.85 3.27
C LEU A 57 -13.82 -1.47 3.53
N SER A 58 -14.89 -0.82 3.08
CA SER A 58 -16.24 -1.38 3.13
C SER A 58 -16.46 -2.38 2.00
N THR A 59 -17.09 -3.52 2.28
CA THR A 59 -17.56 -4.44 1.23
C THR A 59 -18.92 -4.05 0.68
N GLY A 60 -19.60 -3.07 1.29
CA GLY A 60 -20.91 -2.58 0.87
C GLY A 60 -21.00 -2.14 -0.59
N PRO A 61 -20.01 -1.41 -1.15
CA PRO A 61 -20.00 -1.03 -2.56
C PRO A 61 -20.05 -2.22 -3.53
N LEU A 62 -19.59 -3.41 -3.14
CA LEU A 62 -19.69 -4.63 -3.96
C LEU A 62 -21.13 -5.07 -4.17
N LEU A 63 -22.08 -4.62 -3.35
CA LEU A 63 -23.49 -4.89 -3.58
C LEU A 63 -24.07 -4.06 -4.74
N GLY A 64 -23.34 -3.08 -5.27
CA GLY A 64 -23.82 -2.20 -6.32
C GLY A 64 -24.48 -0.92 -5.79
N SER A 65 -24.68 -0.01 -6.74
CA SER A 65 -25.11 1.37 -6.53
C SER A 65 -26.63 1.54 -6.60
N THR A 66 -27.32 0.59 -7.23
CA THR A 66 -28.78 0.61 -7.39
C THR A 66 -29.48 -0.48 -6.56
N PRO A 67 -30.77 -0.33 -6.25
CA PRO A 67 -31.55 -1.40 -5.61
C PRO A 67 -31.56 -2.70 -6.40
N ALA A 68 -31.62 -2.64 -7.74
CA ALA A 68 -31.62 -3.81 -8.60
C ALA A 68 -30.27 -4.55 -8.59
N GLU A 69 -29.16 -3.82 -8.67
CA GLU A 69 -27.82 -4.41 -8.51
C GLU A 69 -27.65 -5.06 -7.14
N ARG A 70 -28.18 -4.42 -6.09
CA ARG A 70 -28.14 -4.94 -4.72
C ARG A 70 -28.94 -6.22 -4.56
N GLU A 71 -30.15 -6.25 -5.10
CA GLU A 71 -30.97 -7.47 -5.10
C GLU A 71 -30.27 -8.60 -5.86
N ALA A 72 -29.71 -8.31 -7.04
CA ALA A 72 -28.93 -9.28 -7.81
C ALA A 72 -27.72 -9.82 -7.03
N SER A 73 -26.95 -8.94 -6.39
CA SER A 73 -25.80 -9.36 -5.55
C SER A 73 -26.21 -10.21 -4.34
N LEU A 74 -27.39 -9.97 -3.76
CA LEU A 74 -27.87 -10.70 -2.58
C LEU A 74 -28.52 -12.04 -2.92
N THR A 75 -28.99 -12.23 -4.15
CA THR A 75 -29.77 -13.41 -4.57
C THR A 75 -29.06 -14.30 -5.57
N SER A 76 -28.01 -13.79 -6.24
CA SER A 76 -27.24 -14.56 -7.22
C SER A 76 -26.48 -15.71 -6.55
N PRO A 77 -26.52 -16.93 -7.12
CA PRO A 77 -25.63 -18.01 -6.70
C PRO A 77 -24.17 -17.76 -7.10
N GLU A 78 -23.94 -16.92 -8.11
CA GLU A 78 -22.61 -16.57 -8.65
C GLU A 78 -22.42 -15.04 -8.61
N PRO A 79 -22.28 -14.42 -7.42
CA PRO A 79 -22.23 -12.96 -7.29
C PRO A 79 -20.96 -12.34 -7.90
N LEU A 80 -19.87 -13.11 -8.02
CA LEU A 80 -18.61 -12.62 -8.59
C LEU A 80 -18.67 -12.42 -10.12
N GLU A 81 -19.59 -13.12 -10.79
CA GLU A 81 -19.81 -13.01 -12.24
C GLU A 81 -20.73 -11.83 -12.61
N LEU A 82 -21.32 -11.16 -11.62
CA LEU A 82 -22.16 -9.99 -11.86
C LEU A 82 -21.30 -8.81 -12.38
N PRO A 83 -21.69 -8.13 -13.47
CA PRO A 83 -20.85 -7.11 -14.10
C PRO A 83 -20.40 -5.97 -13.17
N HIS A 84 -21.27 -5.50 -12.27
CA HIS A 84 -20.92 -4.43 -11.32
C HIS A 84 -19.94 -4.90 -10.24
N VAL A 85 -20.04 -6.16 -9.81
CA VAL A 85 -19.12 -6.78 -8.84
C VAL A 85 -17.76 -6.97 -9.48
N ALA A 86 -17.71 -7.65 -10.64
CA ALA A 86 -16.49 -7.90 -11.38
C ALA A 86 -15.74 -6.60 -11.72
N ARG A 87 -16.47 -5.56 -12.15
CA ARG A 87 -15.89 -4.23 -12.44
C ARG A 87 -15.24 -3.61 -11.21
N LEU A 88 -15.93 -3.60 -10.07
CA LEU A 88 -15.40 -3.01 -8.85
C LEU A 88 -14.18 -3.80 -8.33
N LEU A 89 -14.23 -5.14 -8.36
CA LEU A 89 -13.09 -5.97 -7.99
C LEU A 89 -11.89 -5.77 -8.92
N THR A 90 -12.13 -5.64 -10.23
CA THR A 90 -11.07 -5.33 -11.20
C THR A 90 -10.43 -3.98 -10.89
N MET A 91 -11.22 -2.94 -10.61
CA MET A 91 -10.71 -1.62 -10.25
C MET A 91 -9.87 -1.65 -8.97
N VAL A 92 -10.32 -2.36 -7.93
CA VAL A 92 -9.57 -2.53 -6.69
C VAL A 92 -8.27 -3.31 -6.94
N GLY A 93 -8.35 -4.40 -7.71
CA GLY A 93 -7.20 -5.23 -8.09
C GLY A 93 -6.13 -4.42 -8.81
N SER A 94 -6.51 -3.71 -9.88
CA SER A 94 -5.60 -2.85 -10.65
C SER A 94 -4.94 -1.77 -9.77
N ALA A 95 -5.70 -1.12 -8.88
CA ALA A 95 -5.13 -0.11 -7.98
C ALA A 95 -4.06 -0.66 -7.04
N LEU A 96 -4.18 -1.93 -6.62
CA LEU A 96 -3.20 -2.60 -5.76
C LEU A 96 -2.03 -3.20 -6.55
N ASP A 97 -2.28 -3.72 -7.75
CA ASP A 97 -1.22 -4.25 -8.61
C ASP A 97 -0.28 -3.14 -9.10
N ASP A 98 -0.81 -1.95 -9.41
CA ASP A 98 0.00 -0.76 -9.72
C ASP A 98 0.98 -0.35 -8.60
N LEU A 99 0.70 -0.76 -7.35
CA LEU A 99 1.58 -0.53 -6.19
C LEU A 99 2.60 -1.66 -6.01
N ARG A 100 2.33 -2.86 -6.54
CA ARG A 100 3.23 -4.01 -6.49
C ARG A 100 4.28 -3.97 -7.59
N ASP A 101 3.86 -3.55 -8.79
CA ASP A 101 4.71 -3.55 -9.99
C ASP A 101 5.71 -2.38 -10.03
N ASP A 102 5.74 -1.55 -8.98
CA ASP A 102 6.76 -0.53 -8.78
C ASP A 102 7.82 -1.04 -7.79
N PRO A 103 8.91 -1.67 -8.29
CA PRO A 103 10.08 -1.90 -7.47
C PRO A 103 10.72 -0.53 -7.23
N GLY A 104 10.29 0.17 -6.18
CA GLY A 104 10.90 1.42 -5.75
C GLY A 104 12.44 1.32 -5.82
N PRO A 105 13.15 2.43 -6.07
CA PRO A 105 14.53 2.40 -6.57
C PRO A 105 15.38 1.39 -5.78
N VAL A 106 15.78 0.32 -6.47
CA VAL A 106 16.75 -0.65 -5.97
C VAL A 106 18.03 0.14 -5.71
N THR A 107 18.31 0.47 -4.45
CA THR A 107 19.64 0.91 -4.06
C THR A 107 20.57 -0.28 -4.32
N PRO A 108 21.55 -0.19 -5.24
CA PRO A 108 22.53 -1.25 -5.38
C PRO A 108 23.29 -1.30 -4.05
N VAL A 109 23.31 -2.46 -3.39
CA VAL A 109 24.25 -2.70 -2.30
C VAL A 109 25.64 -2.78 -2.95
N GLY A 110 26.33 -1.63 -2.98
CA GLY A 110 27.75 -1.56 -3.37
C GLY A 110 28.60 -2.31 -2.35
N PRO A 111 29.74 -2.89 -2.77
CA PRO A 111 30.33 -4.03 -2.09
C PRO A 111 30.86 -3.67 -0.69
N ALA A 112 30.76 -4.67 0.19
CA ALA A 112 31.34 -4.67 1.52
C ALA A 112 32.80 -4.23 1.50
N SER A 113 33.12 -3.38 2.47
CA SER A 113 34.45 -2.92 2.83
C SER A 113 35.49 -4.04 2.74
N ALA A 114 36.52 -3.82 1.92
CA ALA A 114 37.76 -4.56 2.07
C ALA A 114 38.45 -4.06 3.34
N GLU A 115 38.63 -5.01 4.25
CA GLU A 115 39.36 -4.94 5.49
C GLU A 115 40.76 -4.36 5.32
N GLY A 116 41.24 -3.71 6.38
CA GLY A 116 42.56 -3.14 6.46
C GLY A 116 43.68 -4.17 6.37
N ASN A 117 44.83 -3.69 5.91
CA ASN A 117 46.11 -4.29 6.23
C ASN A 117 47.01 -3.20 6.83
N GLY A 118 47.71 -3.57 7.89
CA GLY A 118 48.49 -2.71 8.79
C GLY A 118 49.81 -2.17 8.21
N PRO A 119 50.73 -1.72 9.10
CA PRO A 119 51.48 -0.48 8.91
C PRO A 119 52.91 -0.67 8.36
N ALA A 120 53.43 0.38 7.72
CA ALA A 120 54.85 0.71 7.60
C ALA A 120 54.93 2.25 7.64
N GLY A 121 55.72 2.88 8.52
CA GLY A 121 57.05 3.42 8.17
C GLY A 121 56.91 4.61 7.20
N GLU A 122 57.44 5.81 7.37
CA GLU A 122 58.67 6.31 8.00
C GLU A 122 58.57 7.86 8.06
N GLY A 123 59.30 8.47 9.00
CA GLY A 123 59.95 9.78 8.89
C GLY A 123 59.19 11.01 8.36
N TRP A 124 58.89 11.94 9.26
CA TRP A 124 58.96 13.37 8.92
C TRP A 124 59.98 14.04 9.83
N GLU A 125 61.13 14.36 9.23
CA GLU A 125 62.11 15.28 9.75
C GLU A 125 61.98 16.59 8.96
N SER A 126 62.10 17.71 9.68
CA SER A 126 62.36 19.09 9.22
C SER A 126 61.23 19.88 8.54
N GLU A 127 60.84 20.99 9.16
CA GLU A 127 61.32 22.34 8.78
C GLU A 127 61.03 23.32 9.95
N ARG A 128 61.88 24.34 10.04
CA ARG A 128 62.11 25.34 11.09
C ARG A 128 60.93 26.07 11.70
#